data_AF-A0A3M7S0K5-F1
#
_entry.id   AF-A0A3M7S0K5-F1
#
_cell.length_a   1.000
_cell.length_b   1.000
_cell.length_c   1.000
_cell.angle_alpha   90.00
_cell.angle_beta   90.00
_cell.angle_gamma   90.00
#
_symmetry.space_group_name_H-M   'P 1'
#
loop_
_entity.id
_entity.type
_entity.pdbx_description
1 polymer ?
#
loop_
_entity_poly.entity_id
_entity_poly.type
_entity_poly.pdbx_seq_one_letter_code
_entity_poly.pdbx_strand_id
1 'polypeptide(L)'
;MFQNILILLSLSLATNCDQIVRGISPERASLYDPNKPFTCLDGSLTIPFSQINDDYCDCRDGSDEPGTAACMNGQFACQNLDYIVQYIPSSRVNDGICDCCDGSDEYSGKVQCENKCVVLAAKMREEEEKMRLLREQGFAKRQELIMLGEEFKKTLEAKVAELEDKKSKTESEKNELEAKKNEAESKANEAKSVADKILEEKAREEERAQMIKKANELFDLLDLNKDSFLTPSELVTRQELDILFDNDGKFTIEESIQLMDNSESVNLEVFISGYYDKLSPHVKVEEQGEEQQPEAEQELETTEELEIDADQEPEAENVPEADISEPVKTESKYDAGTQKLIDESNEARRLFENSERDSRNIEREIEDINKKLELDLGPKGEFASMIDKCFEFEDREYIYKLCPFDRTVQKSKSNHGETSIGNWKSWGDGENKYLQMRFDNGLGCWNGPQRSTNVIVTCGIESKLTSVAEPNRCEYEMKFETPAVCEPNSSPVHEEL
;
A
#
# COMPACT_ATOMS: atom_id res chain seq x y z
N MET A 1 51.75 33.58 85.82
CA MET A 1 50.40 33.74 86.38
C MET A 1 49.62 34.54 85.36
N PHE A 2 48.63 34.08 84.61
CA PHE A 2 47.64 33.02 84.83
C PHE A 2 47.38 32.26 83.53
N GLN A 3 47.01 30.99 83.71
CA GLN A 3 46.74 29.98 82.70
C GLN A 3 45.22 29.93 82.52
N ASN A 4 44.71 30.32 81.35
CA ASN A 4 43.30 30.16 80.99
C ASN A 4 43.12 28.82 80.28
N ILE A 5 42.63 27.83 81.03
CA ILE A 5 42.23 26.52 80.54
C ILE A 5 40.81 26.67 79.94
N LEU A 6 40.71 26.59 78.61
CA LEU A 6 39.44 26.35 77.91
C LEU A 6 39.19 24.83 77.96
N ILE A 7 38.21 24.41 78.75
CA ILE A 7 37.70 23.02 78.74
C ILE A 7 36.67 22.93 77.63
N LEU A 8 37.06 22.36 76.49
CA LEU A 8 36.13 21.87 75.47
C LEU A 8 35.55 20.54 75.96
N LEU A 9 34.32 20.57 76.48
CA LEU A 9 33.51 19.36 76.67
C LEU A 9 33.14 18.83 75.28
N SER A 10 33.85 17.79 74.83
CA SER A 10 33.40 16.96 73.72
C SER A 10 32.21 16.12 74.21
N LEU A 11 31.00 16.55 73.84
CA LEU A 11 29.79 15.75 73.99
C LEU A 11 29.86 14.62 72.95
N SER A 12 30.43 13.48 73.35
CA SER A 12 30.35 12.24 72.58
C SER A 12 28.91 11.73 72.64
N LEU A 13 28.11 12.05 71.63
CA LEU A 13 26.92 11.28 71.30
C LEU A 13 27.40 9.87 70.94
N ALA A 14 27.37 8.97 71.91
CA ALA A 14 27.38 7.54 71.64
C ALA A 14 26.09 7.24 70.88
N THR A 15 26.20 7.10 69.56
CA THR A 15 25.19 6.43 68.76
C THR A 15 25.11 4.98 69.27
N ASN A 16 24.08 4.66 70.03
CA ASN A 16 23.65 3.28 70.18
C ASN A 16 23.28 2.81 68.78
N CYS A 17 24.20 2.10 68.12
CA CYS A 17 23.87 1.31 66.95
C CYS A 17 22.95 0.20 67.49
N ASP A 18 21.64 0.28 67.19
CA ASP A 18 20.77 -0.89 67.36
C ASP A 18 21.47 -2.07 66.68
N GLN A 19 21.71 -3.14 67.43
CA GLN A 19 22.33 -4.34 66.88
C GLN A 19 21.33 -4.97 65.92
N ILE A 20 21.48 -4.66 64.64
CA ILE A 20 20.69 -5.27 63.57
C ILE A 20 21.01 -6.77 63.59
N VAL A 21 19.99 -7.61 63.76
CA VAL A 21 20.13 -9.07 63.70
C VAL A 21 20.73 -9.44 62.34
N ARG A 22 21.80 -10.25 62.35
CA ARG A 22 22.46 -10.68 61.11
C ARG A 22 21.47 -11.43 60.21
N GLY A 23 21.57 -11.18 58.89
CA GLY A 23 20.75 -11.83 57.88
C GLY A 23 19.35 -11.26 57.71
N ILE A 24 19.03 -10.13 58.34
CA ILE A 24 17.78 -9.39 58.13
C ILE A 24 18.01 -8.15 57.25
N SER A 25 17.03 -7.84 56.40
CA SER A 25 16.99 -6.59 55.66
C SER A 25 16.53 -5.41 56.55
N PRO A 26 16.91 -4.16 56.23
CA PRO A 26 16.48 -2.99 57.00
C PRO A 26 14.95 -2.87 57.16
N GLU A 27 14.19 -3.28 56.15
CA GLU A 27 12.73 -3.27 56.15
C GLU A 27 12.12 -4.25 57.17
N ARG A 28 12.82 -5.35 57.47
CA ARG A 28 12.38 -6.37 58.43
C ARG A 28 12.94 -6.16 59.83
N ALA A 29 13.79 -5.17 60.04
CA ALA A 29 14.50 -4.97 61.30
C ALA A 29 13.55 -4.75 62.49
N SER A 30 12.43 -4.06 62.29
CA SER A 30 11.43 -3.83 63.34
C SER A 30 10.72 -5.10 63.83
N LEU A 31 10.81 -6.21 63.09
CA LEU A 31 10.21 -7.49 63.48
C LEU A 31 11.03 -8.22 64.55
N TYR A 32 12.29 -7.84 64.74
CA TYR A 32 13.24 -8.50 65.64
C TYR A 32 13.64 -7.55 66.80
N ASP A 33 12.69 -7.24 67.69
CA ASP A 33 12.93 -6.39 68.87
C ASP A 33 13.65 -7.16 69.99
N PRO A 34 14.90 -6.80 70.35
CA PRO A 34 15.70 -7.52 71.36
C PRO A 34 15.12 -7.44 72.78
N ASN A 35 14.17 -6.53 73.03
CA ASN A 35 13.58 -6.33 74.36
C ASN A 35 12.37 -7.23 74.64
N LYS A 36 11.94 -8.06 73.66
CA LYS A 36 10.75 -8.90 73.77
C LYS A 36 11.05 -10.34 73.34
N PRO A 37 10.30 -11.34 73.84
CA PRO A 37 10.30 -12.67 73.23
C PRO A 37 9.94 -12.57 71.74
N PHE A 38 10.59 -13.38 70.93
CA PHE A 38 10.33 -13.43 69.50
C PHE A 38 9.22 -14.44 69.21
N THR A 39 8.24 -14.04 68.42
CA THR A 39 7.23 -14.96 67.90
C THR A 39 7.56 -15.22 66.45
N CYS A 40 7.66 -16.49 66.06
CA CYS A 40 7.89 -16.89 64.66
C CYS A 40 6.93 -16.13 63.74
N LEU A 41 7.37 -15.76 62.54
CA LEU A 41 6.59 -14.90 61.65
C LEU A 41 5.30 -15.59 61.16
N ASP A 42 5.28 -16.92 61.11
CA ASP A 42 4.10 -17.75 60.88
C ASP A 42 3.16 -17.91 62.11
N GLY A 43 3.56 -17.38 63.26
CA GLY A 43 2.83 -17.45 64.53
C GLY A 43 2.88 -18.82 65.22
N SER A 44 3.75 -19.74 64.77
CA SER A 44 3.78 -21.14 65.25
C SER A 44 4.27 -21.30 66.69
N LEU A 45 5.26 -20.50 67.09
CA LEU A 45 5.93 -20.61 68.39
C LEU A 45 6.43 -19.23 68.86
N THR A 46 6.51 -19.05 70.18
CA THR A 46 7.18 -17.91 70.81
C THR A 46 8.39 -18.40 71.58
N ILE A 47 9.56 -17.87 71.23
CA ILE A 47 10.87 -18.24 71.75
C ILE A 47 11.55 -17.06 72.47
N PRO A 48 12.45 -17.30 73.45
CA PRO A 48 13.34 -16.27 73.96
C PRO A 48 14.17 -15.65 72.83
N PHE A 49 14.39 -14.33 72.84
CA PHE A 49 15.19 -13.65 71.80
C PHE A 49 16.61 -14.21 71.68
N SER A 50 17.15 -14.84 72.74
CA SER A 50 18.45 -15.49 72.72
C SER A 50 18.55 -16.73 71.80
N GLN A 51 17.41 -17.26 71.35
CA GLN A 51 17.34 -18.37 70.39
C GLN A 51 17.35 -17.90 68.93
N ILE A 52 17.44 -16.59 68.68
CA ILE A 52 17.62 -16.10 67.30
C ILE A 52 19.09 -16.26 66.90
N ASN A 53 19.32 -16.88 65.75
CA ASN A 53 20.64 -17.17 65.21
C ASN A 53 21.51 -18.00 66.16
N ASP A 54 20.94 -19.02 66.80
CA ASP A 54 21.62 -19.90 67.74
C ASP A 54 22.10 -21.24 67.13
N ASP A 55 22.03 -21.34 65.79
CA ASP A 55 22.34 -22.53 64.99
C ASP A 55 21.37 -23.71 65.23
N TYR A 56 20.17 -23.46 65.77
CA TYR A 56 19.10 -24.44 65.92
C TYR A 56 17.80 -23.93 65.30
N CYS A 57 17.09 -24.82 64.59
CA CYS A 57 15.84 -24.44 63.91
C CYS A 57 14.61 -24.73 64.79
N ASP A 58 14.16 -23.73 65.53
CA ASP A 58 12.97 -23.71 66.39
C ASP A 58 11.69 -23.36 65.60
N CYS A 59 11.74 -22.39 64.69
CA CYS A 59 10.56 -21.96 63.94
C CYS A 59 10.36 -22.80 62.67
N ARG A 60 9.11 -23.18 62.38
CA ARG A 60 8.78 -23.96 61.18
C ARG A 60 9.00 -23.18 59.88
N ASP A 61 8.84 -21.87 59.94
CA ASP A 61 9.10 -20.94 58.84
C ASP A 61 10.58 -20.52 58.74
N GLY A 62 11.41 -20.93 59.71
CA GLY A 62 12.83 -20.60 59.79
C GLY A 62 13.14 -19.15 60.12
N SER A 63 12.17 -18.41 60.66
CA SER A 63 12.31 -16.99 60.99
C SER A 63 13.18 -16.71 62.21
N ASP A 64 13.49 -17.73 63.00
CA ASP A 64 14.44 -17.69 64.11
C ASP A 64 15.91 -17.67 63.66
N GLU A 65 16.21 -18.23 62.48
CA GLU A 65 17.58 -18.38 61.97
C GLU A 65 17.83 -17.55 60.67
N PRO A 66 17.57 -16.22 60.65
CA PRO A 66 17.80 -15.40 59.46
C PRO A 66 19.29 -15.25 59.10
N GLY A 67 20.19 -15.47 60.05
CA GLY A 67 21.63 -15.23 59.99
C GLY A 67 22.50 -16.48 60.03
N THR A 68 21.92 -17.68 59.98
CA THR A 68 22.63 -18.98 60.00
C THR A 68 22.08 -19.93 58.93
N ALA A 69 22.69 -21.11 58.82
CA ALA A 69 22.28 -22.17 57.91
C ALA A 69 21.35 -23.22 58.55
N ALA A 70 20.90 -23.02 59.79
CA ALA A 70 20.26 -24.07 60.59
C ALA A 70 18.86 -24.49 60.09
N CYS A 71 18.11 -23.57 59.47
CA CYS A 71 16.79 -23.85 58.92
C CYS A 71 16.82 -24.11 57.41
N MET A 72 16.27 -25.24 56.96
CA MET A 72 16.26 -25.64 55.53
C MET A 72 15.46 -24.69 54.62
N ASN A 73 14.43 -24.02 55.15
CA ASN A 73 13.62 -23.03 54.43
C ASN A 73 14.03 -21.58 54.74
N GLY A 74 15.15 -21.38 55.45
CA GLY A 74 15.62 -20.06 55.87
C GLY A 74 16.11 -19.21 54.69
N GLN A 75 16.02 -17.89 54.86
CA GLN A 75 16.55 -16.92 53.92
C GLN A 75 17.48 -15.96 54.66
N PHE A 76 18.66 -15.74 54.09
CA PHE A 76 19.63 -14.77 54.57
C PHE A 76 19.61 -13.53 53.69
N ALA A 77 19.45 -12.36 54.30
CA ALA A 77 19.54 -11.08 53.59
C ALA A 77 20.98 -10.55 53.65
N CYS A 78 21.66 -10.54 52.50
CA CYS A 78 22.86 -9.75 52.28
C CYS A 78 22.45 -8.26 52.29
N GLN A 79 22.93 -7.49 53.26
CA GLN A 79 22.59 -6.07 53.34
C GLN A 79 23.19 -5.27 52.19
N ASN A 80 24.39 -5.67 51.73
CA ASN A 80 25.07 -5.10 50.58
C ASN A 80 25.03 -3.56 50.62
N LEU A 81 25.53 -2.98 51.72
CA LEU A 81 25.47 -1.53 51.97
C LEU A 81 25.89 -0.73 50.73
N ASP A 82 25.12 0.31 50.41
CA ASP A 82 25.26 1.16 49.22
C ASP A 82 25.03 0.48 47.85
N TYR A 83 24.53 -0.77 47.84
CA TYR A 83 24.09 -1.52 46.65
C TYR A 83 22.64 -2.05 46.84
N ILE A 84 22.28 -3.19 46.23
CA ILE A 84 20.96 -3.82 46.36
C ILE A 84 20.97 -4.93 47.41
N VAL A 85 19.94 -4.94 48.27
CA VAL A 85 19.69 -6.04 49.21
C VAL A 85 19.42 -7.31 48.40
N GLN A 86 20.15 -8.39 48.73
CA GLN A 86 20.02 -9.67 48.06
C GLN A 86 19.63 -10.75 49.06
N TYR A 87 18.65 -11.57 48.72
CA TYR A 87 18.29 -12.73 49.54
C TYR A 87 18.93 -13.98 48.97
N ILE A 88 19.61 -14.74 49.83
CA ILE A 88 20.18 -16.04 49.50
C ILE A 88 19.55 -17.13 50.38
N PRO A 89 19.48 -18.38 49.91
CA PRO A 89 19.08 -19.50 50.76
C PRO A 89 20.03 -19.64 51.96
N SER A 90 19.49 -19.99 53.13
CA SER A 90 20.26 -20.25 54.36
C SER A 90 21.38 -21.27 54.14
N SER A 91 21.20 -22.23 53.22
CA SER A 91 22.20 -23.24 52.86
C SER A 91 23.52 -22.67 52.32
N ARG A 92 23.52 -21.42 51.87
CA ARG A 92 24.70 -20.69 51.35
C ARG A 92 25.42 -19.88 52.43
N VAL A 93 24.94 -19.91 53.66
CA VAL A 93 25.59 -19.22 54.78
C VAL A 93 26.71 -20.11 55.32
N ASN A 94 27.96 -19.63 55.27
CA ASN A 94 29.16 -20.35 55.70
C ASN A 94 29.39 -21.70 54.97
N ASP A 95 29.04 -21.79 53.69
CA ASP A 95 29.29 -22.96 52.84
C ASP A 95 30.67 -22.95 52.16
N GLY A 96 31.40 -21.85 52.30
CA GLY A 96 32.74 -21.64 51.74
C GLY A 96 32.75 -20.97 50.36
N ILE A 97 31.61 -20.46 49.89
CA ILE A 97 31.44 -19.72 48.64
C ILE A 97 30.99 -18.31 48.98
N CYS A 98 31.60 -17.29 48.35
CA CYS A 98 31.18 -15.90 48.54
C CYS A 98 30.00 -15.57 47.61
N ASP A 99 28.77 -15.70 48.10
CA ASP A 99 27.53 -15.39 47.38
C ASP A 99 27.08 -13.94 47.59
N CYS A 100 27.23 -13.38 48.79
CA CYS A 100 26.96 -11.97 49.04
C CYS A 100 28.11 -11.10 48.49
N CYS A 101 27.79 -9.96 47.87
CA CYS A 101 28.85 -9.05 47.41
C CYS A 101 29.62 -8.41 48.57
N ASP A 102 29.03 -8.31 49.76
CA ASP A 102 29.67 -7.78 50.96
C ASP A 102 30.43 -8.86 51.75
N GLY A 103 30.28 -10.14 51.37
CA GLY A 103 30.87 -11.29 52.05
C GLY A 103 30.25 -11.62 53.41
N SER A 104 29.06 -11.09 53.73
CA SER A 104 28.41 -11.25 55.02
C SER A 104 27.88 -12.66 55.31
N ASP A 105 27.74 -13.48 54.26
CA ASP A 105 27.41 -14.90 54.30
C ASP A 105 28.52 -15.76 54.90
N GLU A 106 29.79 -15.44 54.64
CA GLU A 106 30.96 -16.18 55.11
C GLU A 106 31.58 -15.59 56.39
N TYR A 107 30.73 -15.25 57.36
CA TYR A 107 31.15 -14.60 58.61
C TYR A 107 31.97 -15.50 59.56
N SER A 108 32.01 -16.82 59.34
CA SER A 108 32.78 -17.76 60.16
C SER A 108 34.30 -17.60 60.02
N GLY A 109 34.76 -16.88 58.99
CA GLY A 109 36.17 -16.62 58.73
C GLY A 109 36.96 -17.80 58.16
N LYS A 110 36.28 -18.88 57.75
CA LYS A 110 36.91 -20.02 57.03
C LYS A 110 37.36 -19.62 55.63
N VAL A 111 36.62 -18.72 54.99
CA VAL A 111 36.92 -18.10 53.70
C VAL A 111 36.93 -16.59 53.89
N GLN A 112 37.85 -15.89 53.22
CA GLN A 112 37.93 -14.44 53.25
C GLN A 112 37.28 -13.88 51.98
N CYS A 113 36.08 -13.34 52.11
CA CYS A 113 35.36 -12.70 51.03
C CYS A 113 35.72 -11.21 50.93
N GLU A 114 36.11 -10.77 49.74
CA GLU A 114 36.33 -9.35 49.45
C GLU A 114 35.00 -8.66 49.20
N ASN A 115 34.80 -7.47 49.79
CA ASN A 115 33.60 -6.67 49.53
C ASN A 115 33.67 -6.05 48.11
N LYS A 116 32.82 -6.56 47.21
CA LYS A 116 32.65 -6.10 45.82
C LYS A 116 31.46 -5.16 45.65
N CYS A 117 30.62 -4.96 46.67
CA CYS A 117 29.43 -4.12 46.57
C CYS A 117 29.75 -2.68 46.14
N VAL A 118 30.87 -2.12 46.60
CA VAL A 118 31.30 -0.76 46.24
C VAL A 118 31.48 -0.61 44.72
N VAL A 119 32.10 -1.61 44.08
CA VAL A 119 32.35 -1.60 42.63
C VAL A 119 31.05 -1.82 41.85
N LEU A 120 30.22 -2.77 42.30
CA LEU A 120 28.92 -3.04 41.68
C LEU A 120 27.98 -1.83 41.77
N ALA A 121 27.94 -1.18 42.93
CA ALA A 121 27.17 0.05 43.14
C ALA A 121 27.66 1.21 42.30
N ALA A 122 28.99 1.38 42.15
CA ALA A 122 29.54 2.40 41.27
C ALA A 122 29.14 2.17 39.81
N LYS A 123 29.18 0.92 39.35
CA LYS A 123 28.74 0.54 38.00
C LYS A 123 27.24 0.79 37.79
N MET A 124 26.41 0.40 38.75
CA MET A 124 24.96 0.63 38.71
C MET A 124 24.62 2.13 38.64
N ARG A 125 25.29 2.97 39.44
CA ARG A 125 25.10 4.43 39.39
C ARG A 125 25.55 5.03 38.05
N GLU A 126 26.65 4.53 37.48
CA GLU A 126 27.12 4.97 36.16
C GLU A 126 26.12 4.60 35.05
N GLU A 127 25.56 3.38 35.08
CA GLU A 127 24.52 2.94 34.15
C GLU A 127 23.22 3.73 34.32
N GLU A 128 22.79 3.97 35.55
CA GLU A 128 21.63 4.80 35.86
C GLU A 128 21.81 6.25 35.38
N GLU A 129 22.99 6.84 35.58
CA GLU A 129 23.30 8.18 35.07
C GLU A 129 23.28 8.22 33.54
N LYS A 130 23.85 7.21 32.87
CA LYS A 130 23.78 7.10 31.39
C LYS A 130 22.32 7.00 30.91
N MET A 131 21.51 6.17 31.55
CA MET A 131 20.10 6.02 31.19
C MET A 131 19.29 7.29 31.46
N ARG A 132 19.58 8.00 32.56
CA ARG A 132 18.96 9.29 32.88
C ARG A 132 19.32 10.34 31.82
N LEU A 133 20.60 10.45 31.45
CA LEU A 133 21.05 11.39 30.42
C LEU A 133 20.44 11.08 29.05
N LEU A 134 20.41 9.80 28.65
CA LEU A 134 19.78 9.35 27.42
C LEU A 134 18.31 9.76 27.37
N ARG A 135 17.60 9.55 28.48
CA ARG A 135 16.19 9.90 28.63
C ARG A 135 15.95 11.40 28.61
N GLU A 136 16.78 12.20 29.29
CA GLU A 136 16.70 13.67 29.27
C GLU A 136 16.91 14.20 27.84
N GLN A 137 17.90 13.68 27.12
CA GLN A 137 18.18 14.03 25.73
C GLN A 137 17.05 13.57 24.79
N GLY A 138 16.58 12.33 24.95
CA GLY A 138 15.45 11.79 24.20
C GLY A 138 14.17 12.58 24.44
N PHE A 139 13.89 13.00 25.68
CA PHE A 139 12.74 13.86 26.00
C PHE A 139 12.88 15.26 25.38
N ALA A 140 14.07 15.85 25.37
CA ALA A 140 14.31 17.11 24.66
C ALA A 140 14.01 16.97 23.16
N LYS A 141 14.47 15.87 22.53
CA LYS A 141 14.14 15.55 21.15
C LYS A 141 12.66 15.28 20.92
N ARG A 142 11.95 14.66 21.87
CA ARG A 142 10.49 14.51 21.80
C ARG A 142 9.78 15.84 21.68
N GLN A 143 10.22 16.88 22.42
CA GLN A 143 9.63 18.21 22.30
C GLN A 143 9.81 18.79 20.89
N GLU A 144 10.97 18.55 20.25
CA GLU A 144 11.17 18.92 18.84
C GLU A 144 10.20 18.16 17.92
N LEU A 145 10.01 16.85 18.12
CA LEU A 145 9.08 16.04 17.33
C LEU A 145 7.62 16.49 17.48
N ILE A 146 7.21 16.90 18.67
CA ILE A 146 5.86 17.45 18.93
C ILE A 146 5.65 18.73 18.11
N MET A 147 6.62 19.66 18.13
CA MET A 147 6.51 20.89 17.33
C MET A 147 6.44 20.59 15.83
N LEU A 148 7.28 19.66 15.34
CA LEU A 148 7.23 19.21 13.95
C LEU A 148 5.89 18.56 13.60
N GLY A 149 5.28 17.82 14.54
CA GLY A 149 3.97 17.20 14.33
C GLY A 149 2.83 18.21 14.24
N GLU A 150 2.86 19.26 15.07
CA GLU A 150 1.90 20.38 14.96
C GLU A 150 2.03 21.12 13.62
N GLU A 151 3.26 21.37 13.16
CA GLU A 151 3.51 22.00 11.85
C GLU A 151 3.09 21.09 10.69
N PHE A 152 3.39 19.80 10.78
CA PHE A 152 2.98 18.80 9.80
C PHE A 152 1.47 18.75 9.64
N LYS A 153 0.73 18.69 10.76
CA LYS A 153 -0.73 18.71 10.75
C LYS A 153 -1.28 19.97 10.10
N LYS A 154 -0.78 21.16 10.49
CA LYS A 154 -1.19 22.43 9.88
C LYS A 154 -0.91 22.48 8.38
N THR A 155 0.21 21.90 7.94
CA THR A 155 0.58 21.84 6.52
C THR A 155 -0.39 20.95 5.73
N LEU A 156 -0.75 19.80 6.28
CA LEU A 156 -1.75 18.92 5.65
C LEU A 156 -3.14 19.58 5.60
N GLU A 157 -3.60 20.18 6.70
CA GLU A 157 -4.88 20.90 6.74
C GLU A 157 -4.92 22.07 5.74
N ALA A 158 -3.82 22.84 5.62
CA ALA A 158 -3.71 23.90 4.62
C ALA A 158 -3.75 23.36 3.18
N LYS A 159 -3.08 22.22 2.93
CA LYS A 159 -3.09 21.57 1.62
C LYS A 159 -4.47 21.03 1.26
N VAL A 160 -5.22 20.46 2.22
CA VAL A 160 -6.61 20.07 2.01
C VAL A 160 -7.46 21.27 1.63
N ALA A 161 -7.35 22.38 2.37
CA ALA A 161 -8.10 23.60 2.05
C ALA A 161 -7.78 24.16 0.66
N GLU A 162 -6.51 24.13 0.24
CA GLU A 162 -6.09 24.50 -1.12
C GLU A 162 -6.68 23.58 -2.19
N LEU A 163 -6.61 22.27 -1.97
CA LEU A 163 -7.15 21.28 -2.91
C LEU A 163 -8.68 21.32 -2.98
N GLU A 164 -9.38 21.64 -1.89
CA GLU A 164 -10.83 21.82 -1.87
C GLU A 164 -11.25 23.05 -2.70
N ASP A 165 -10.52 24.16 -2.62
CA ASP A 165 -10.75 25.33 -3.48
C ASP A 165 -10.49 24.98 -4.96
N LYS A 166 -9.37 24.30 -5.24
CA LYS A 166 -9.04 23.83 -6.59
C LYS A 166 -10.10 22.87 -7.12
N LYS A 167 -10.58 21.93 -6.29
CA LYS A 167 -11.67 21.01 -6.61
C LYS A 167 -12.93 21.78 -6.99
N SER A 168 -13.34 22.76 -6.18
CA SER A 168 -14.54 23.56 -6.45
C SER A 168 -14.43 24.31 -7.78
N LYS A 169 -13.25 24.88 -8.09
CA LYS A 169 -13.00 25.57 -9.35
C LYS A 169 -13.03 24.61 -10.54
N THR A 170 -12.31 23.49 -10.46
CA THR A 170 -12.26 22.47 -11.52
C THR A 170 -13.64 21.84 -11.74
N GLU A 171 -14.45 21.65 -10.70
CA GLU A 171 -15.81 21.12 -10.86
C GLU A 171 -16.73 22.12 -11.57
N SER A 172 -16.57 23.42 -11.32
CA SER A 172 -17.29 24.46 -12.07
C SER A 172 -16.89 24.45 -13.55
N GLU A 173 -15.58 24.39 -13.85
CA GLU A 173 -15.07 24.31 -15.22
C GLU A 173 -15.54 23.03 -15.94
N LYS A 174 -15.54 21.89 -15.25
CA LYS A 174 -16.06 20.62 -15.75
C LYS A 174 -17.53 20.72 -16.13
N ASN A 175 -18.38 21.31 -15.28
CA ASN A 175 -19.81 21.50 -15.58
C ASN A 175 -20.04 22.41 -16.79
N GLU A 176 -19.24 23.46 -16.96
CA GLU A 176 -19.29 24.32 -18.15
C GLU A 176 -18.84 23.58 -19.41
N LEU A 177 -17.79 22.75 -19.32
CA LEU A 177 -17.31 21.92 -20.42
C LEU A 177 -18.29 20.82 -20.78
N GLU A 178 -19.00 20.25 -19.81
CA GLU A 178 -20.06 19.26 -20.05
C GLU A 178 -21.21 19.87 -20.87
N ALA A 179 -21.63 21.09 -20.52
CA ALA A 179 -22.64 21.82 -21.28
C ALA A 179 -22.18 22.08 -22.73
N LYS A 180 -20.93 22.53 -22.91
CA LYS A 180 -20.34 22.75 -24.25
C LYS A 180 -20.19 21.46 -25.06
N LYS A 181 -19.80 20.36 -24.40
CA LYS A 181 -19.72 19.03 -25.01
C LYS A 181 -21.08 18.59 -25.52
N ASN A 182 -22.11 18.64 -24.66
CA ASN A 182 -23.46 18.23 -25.02
C ASN A 182 -24.03 19.08 -26.18
N GLU A 183 -23.77 20.38 -26.18
CA GLU A 183 -24.15 21.27 -27.28
C GLU A 183 -23.43 20.94 -28.58
N ALA A 184 -22.11 20.74 -28.54
CA ALA A 184 -21.30 20.42 -29.71
C ALA A 184 -21.65 19.03 -30.29
N GLU A 185 -21.88 18.03 -29.43
CA GLU A 185 -22.32 16.69 -29.84
C GLU A 185 -23.70 16.73 -30.50
N SER A 186 -24.66 17.50 -29.98
CA SER A 186 -25.98 17.67 -30.62
C SER A 186 -25.84 18.25 -32.03
N LYS A 187 -25.06 19.33 -32.18
CA LYS A 187 -24.81 19.98 -33.48
C LYS A 187 -24.10 19.05 -34.47
N ALA A 188 -23.08 18.32 -34.01
CA ALA A 188 -22.34 17.37 -34.83
C ALA A 188 -23.22 16.19 -35.26
N ASN A 189 -24.03 15.64 -34.37
CA ASN A 189 -24.94 14.53 -34.67
C ASN A 189 -26.04 14.93 -35.66
N GLU A 190 -26.61 16.13 -35.51
CA GLU A 190 -27.58 16.68 -36.47
C GLU A 190 -26.95 16.88 -37.85
N ALA A 191 -25.78 17.52 -37.92
CA ALA A 191 -25.06 17.74 -39.17
C ALA A 191 -24.65 16.43 -39.84
N LYS A 192 -24.14 15.47 -39.06
CA LYS A 192 -23.79 14.14 -39.54
C LYS A 192 -25.02 13.40 -40.09
N SER A 193 -26.16 13.45 -39.41
CA SER A 193 -27.40 12.83 -39.90
C SER A 193 -27.89 13.42 -41.22
N VAL A 194 -27.79 14.74 -41.37
CA VAL A 194 -28.13 15.42 -42.64
C VAL A 194 -27.13 15.05 -43.73
N ALA A 195 -25.83 15.07 -43.43
CA ALA A 195 -24.78 14.75 -44.39
C ALA A 195 -24.83 13.28 -44.84
N ASP A 196 -25.08 12.34 -43.93
CA ASP A 196 -25.26 10.92 -44.27
C ASP A 196 -26.47 10.73 -45.20
N LYS A 197 -27.59 11.43 -45.00
CA LYS A 197 -28.76 11.39 -45.91
C LYS A 197 -28.44 11.93 -47.31
N ILE A 198 -27.69 13.05 -47.38
CA ILE A 198 -27.27 13.65 -48.65
C ILE A 198 -26.31 12.71 -49.39
N LEU A 199 -25.37 12.10 -48.67
CA LEU A 199 -24.42 11.13 -49.23
C LEU A 199 -25.16 9.91 -49.79
N GLU A 200 -26.13 9.37 -49.04
CA GLU A 200 -26.94 8.23 -49.46
C GLU A 200 -27.80 8.57 -50.69
N GLU A 201 -28.38 9.78 -50.75
CA GLU A 201 -29.13 10.24 -51.92
C GLU A 201 -28.24 10.41 -53.15
N LYS A 202 -27.05 11.01 -53.00
CA LYS A 202 -26.06 11.11 -54.09
C LYS A 202 -25.59 9.74 -54.58
N ALA A 203 -25.30 8.82 -53.67
CA ALA A 203 -24.92 7.46 -54.02
C ALA A 203 -26.02 6.77 -54.85
N ARG A 204 -27.30 6.91 -54.45
CA ARG A 204 -28.44 6.41 -55.22
C ARG A 204 -28.55 7.06 -56.60
N GLU A 205 -28.32 8.37 -56.71
CA GLU A 205 -28.35 9.08 -58.00
C GLU A 205 -27.20 8.63 -58.91
N GLU A 206 -26.00 8.47 -58.38
CA GLU A 206 -24.81 7.99 -59.09
C GLU A 206 -24.99 6.54 -59.56
N GLU A 207 -25.46 5.64 -58.68
CA GLU A 207 -25.82 4.26 -59.04
C GLU A 207 -26.86 4.23 -60.16
N ARG A 208 -27.91 5.07 -60.07
CA ARG A 208 -28.92 5.17 -61.12
C ARG A 208 -28.34 5.70 -62.44
N ALA A 209 -27.47 6.70 -62.40
CA ALA A 209 -26.82 7.25 -63.58
C ALA A 209 -25.88 6.21 -64.23
N GLN A 210 -25.13 5.45 -63.43
CA GLN A 210 -24.30 4.35 -63.91
C GLN A 210 -25.13 3.22 -64.53
N MET A 211 -26.24 2.85 -63.90
CA MET A 211 -27.17 1.85 -64.45
C MET A 211 -27.74 2.32 -65.79
N ILE A 212 -28.21 3.57 -65.89
CA ILE A 212 -28.69 4.13 -67.16
C ILE A 212 -27.59 4.12 -68.23
N LYS A 213 -26.35 4.48 -67.87
CA LYS A 213 -25.22 4.47 -68.81
C LYS A 213 -24.96 3.05 -69.35
N LYS A 214 -24.85 2.06 -68.46
CA LYS A 214 -24.63 0.65 -68.84
C LYS A 214 -25.82 0.08 -69.63
N ALA A 215 -27.04 0.52 -69.32
CA ALA A 215 -28.24 0.14 -70.06
C ALA A 215 -28.27 0.71 -71.47
N ASN A 216 -27.85 1.96 -71.66
CA ASN A 216 -27.67 2.54 -72.99
C ASN A 216 -26.61 1.76 -73.80
N GLU A 217 -25.46 1.45 -73.18
CA GLU A 217 -24.39 0.68 -73.85
C GLU A 217 -24.84 -0.72 -74.26
N LEU A 218 -25.62 -1.39 -73.39
CA LEU A 218 -26.19 -2.70 -73.72
C LEU A 218 -27.27 -2.61 -74.80
N PHE A 219 -28.13 -1.58 -74.75
CA PHE A 219 -29.15 -1.35 -75.79
C PHE A 219 -28.50 -1.12 -77.15
N ASP A 220 -27.48 -0.25 -77.24
CA ASP A 220 -26.72 0.03 -78.46
C ASP A 220 -26.01 -1.21 -79.02
N LEU A 221 -25.60 -2.14 -78.15
CA LEU A 221 -24.98 -3.42 -78.54
C LEU A 221 -25.99 -4.41 -79.13
N LEU A 222 -27.25 -4.34 -78.68
CA LEU A 222 -28.33 -5.21 -79.11
C LEU A 222 -29.08 -4.64 -80.33
N ASP A 223 -29.14 -3.31 -80.48
CA ASP A 223 -29.75 -2.62 -81.62
C ASP A 223 -28.80 -2.64 -82.83
N LEU A 224 -28.83 -3.76 -83.55
CA LEU A 224 -27.94 -4.00 -84.70
C LEU A 224 -28.24 -3.07 -85.88
N ASN A 225 -29.48 -2.66 -86.04
CA ASN A 225 -29.92 -1.87 -87.19
C ASN A 225 -29.92 -0.35 -86.91
N LYS A 226 -29.74 0.06 -85.64
CA LYS A 226 -29.69 1.44 -85.13
C LYS A 226 -30.97 2.24 -85.35
N ASP A 227 -32.12 1.59 -85.39
CA ASP A 227 -33.43 2.22 -85.55
C ASP A 227 -34.04 2.69 -84.21
N SER A 228 -33.30 2.51 -83.10
CA SER A 228 -33.70 2.85 -81.73
C SER A 228 -34.81 1.96 -81.15
N PHE A 229 -35.05 0.80 -81.76
CA PHE A 229 -35.97 -0.23 -81.27
C PHE A 229 -35.30 -1.60 -81.28
N LEU A 230 -35.40 -2.33 -80.16
CA LEU A 230 -35.02 -3.74 -80.13
C LEU A 230 -36.18 -4.60 -80.59
N THR A 231 -35.90 -5.55 -81.48
CA THR A 231 -36.86 -6.52 -81.98
C THR A 231 -36.46 -7.95 -81.59
N PRO A 232 -37.42 -8.90 -81.53
CA PRO A 232 -37.13 -10.31 -81.28
C PRO A 232 -36.06 -10.88 -82.24
N SER A 233 -36.04 -10.41 -83.50
CA SER A 233 -35.08 -10.84 -84.51
C SER A 233 -33.63 -10.44 -84.20
N GLU A 234 -33.42 -9.35 -83.48
CA GLU A 234 -32.09 -8.89 -83.08
C GLU A 234 -31.57 -9.64 -81.85
N LEU A 235 -32.44 -9.93 -80.88
CA LEU A 235 -32.07 -10.67 -79.67
C LEU A 235 -31.67 -12.13 -79.95
N VAL A 236 -32.29 -12.77 -80.94
CA VAL A 236 -31.93 -14.14 -81.37
C VAL A 236 -30.46 -14.25 -81.81
N THR A 237 -29.81 -13.15 -82.19
CA THR A 237 -28.37 -13.17 -82.53
C THR A 237 -27.47 -13.43 -81.33
N ARG A 238 -27.98 -13.24 -80.10
CA ARG A 238 -27.29 -13.45 -78.83
C ARG A 238 -27.65 -14.81 -78.25
N GLN A 239 -27.01 -15.85 -78.77
CA GLN A 239 -27.23 -17.23 -78.34
C GLN A 239 -26.90 -17.45 -76.86
N GLU A 240 -26.08 -16.58 -76.27
CA GLU A 240 -25.82 -16.52 -74.82
C GLU A 240 -27.08 -16.28 -73.96
N LEU A 241 -28.20 -15.82 -74.53
CA LEU A 241 -29.48 -15.62 -73.82
C LEU A 241 -30.31 -16.91 -73.64
N ASP A 242 -29.92 -18.01 -74.29
CA ASP A 242 -30.55 -19.32 -74.17
C ASP A 242 -30.64 -19.81 -72.70
N ILE A 243 -29.67 -19.42 -71.87
CA ILE A 243 -29.62 -19.74 -70.44
C ILE A 243 -30.81 -19.23 -69.62
N LEU A 244 -31.60 -18.28 -70.15
CA LEU A 244 -32.82 -17.77 -69.52
C LEU A 244 -34.05 -18.67 -69.76
N PHE A 245 -33.94 -19.70 -70.61
CA PHE A 245 -35.04 -20.55 -71.05
C PHE A 245 -34.74 -22.04 -70.83
N ASP A 246 -34.69 -22.85 -71.90
CA ASP A 246 -34.54 -24.30 -71.78
C ASP A 246 -33.07 -24.77 -71.85
N ASN A 247 -32.14 -23.86 -72.19
CA ASN A 247 -30.69 -24.07 -72.23
C ASN A 247 -30.33 -25.29 -73.10
N ASP A 248 -31.04 -25.45 -74.23
CA ASP A 248 -30.85 -26.54 -75.19
C ASP A 248 -29.67 -26.30 -76.16
N GLY A 249 -29.02 -25.15 -76.03
CA GLY A 249 -27.92 -24.67 -76.83
C GLY A 249 -28.33 -23.71 -77.95
N LYS A 250 -29.61 -23.29 -78.05
CA LYS A 250 -30.11 -22.37 -79.07
C LYS A 250 -31.18 -21.41 -78.56
N PHE A 251 -30.89 -20.11 -78.66
CA PHE A 251 -31.89 -19.08 -78.44
C PHE A 251 -32.75 -18.84 -79.71
N THR A 252 -34.06 -19.09 -79.62
CA THR A 252 -35.02 -19.08 -80.75
C THR A 252 -35.92 -17.83 -80.78
N ILE A 253 -36.62 -17.61 -81.91
CA ILE A 253 -37.51 -16.43 -82.09
C ILE A 253 -38.66 -16.47 -81.10
N GLU A 254 -39.29 -17.62 -80.88
CA GLU A 254 -40.37 -17.80 -79.92
C GLU A 254 -39.92 -17.44 -78.49
N GLU A 255 -38.69 -17.82 -78.11
CA GLU A 255 -38.11 -17.50 -76.80
C GLU A 255 -37.77 -16.01 -76.69
N SER A 256 -37.31 -15.38 -77.76
CA SER A 256 -37.09 -13.92 -77.78
C SER A 256 -38.38 -13.11 -77.67
N ILE A 257 -39.49 -13.58 -78.24
CA ILE A 257 -40.82 -12.96 -78.06
C ILE A 257 -41.31 -13.13 -76.62
N GLN A 258 -41.07 -14.31 -76.03
CA GLN A 258 -41.40 -14.59 -74.64
C GLN A 258 -40.55 -13.75 -73.67
N LEU A 259 -39.26 -13.57 -73.96
CA LEU A 259 -38.35 -12.69 -73.23
C LEU A 259 -38.83 -11.23 -73.25
N MET A 260 -39.41 -10.81 -74.37
CA MET A 260 -39.96 -9.47 -74.60
C MET A 260 -41.45 -9.34 -74.21
N ASP A 261 -42.00 -10.25 -73.40
CA ASP A 261 -43.39 -10.21 -72.92
C ASP A 261 -44.44 -10.04 -74.04
N ASN A 262 -44.21 -10.62 -75.23
CA ASN A 262 -45.01 -10.49 -76.45
C ASN A 262 -45.07 -9.08 -77.08
N SER A 263 -44.10 -8.22 -76.78
CA SER A 263 -43.95 -6.94 -77.49
C SER A 263 -43.26 -7.13 -78.85
N GLU A 264 -43.75 -6.45 -79.89
CA GLU A 264 -43.19 -6.53 -81.25
C GLU A 264 -41.86 -5.79 -81.37
N SER A 265 -41.68 -4.73 -80.58
CA SER A 265 -40.44 -3.97 -80.47
C SER A 265 -40.42 -3.20 -79.14
N VAL A 266 -39.23 -2.91 -78.63
CA VAL A 266 -39.02 -2.20 -77.36
C VAL A 266 -38.06 -1.05 -77.57
N ASN A 267 -38.45 0.17 -77.18
CA ASN A 267 -37.57 1.33 -77.21
C ASN A 267 -36.67 1.39 -75.96
N LEU A 268 -35.69 2.29 -75.97
CA LEU A 268 -34.71 2.44 -74.90
C LEU A 268 -35.31 2.65 -73.50
N GLU A 269 -36.40 3.42 -73.37
CA GLU A 269 -37.03 3.70 -72.08
C GLU A 269 -37.70 2.45 -71.48
N VAL A 270 -38.40 1.68 -72.33
CA VAL A 270 -39.04 0.43 -71.93
C VAL A 270 -37.98 -0.67 -71.69
N PHE A 271 -36.87 -0.64 -72.43
CA PHE A 271 -35.72 -1.51 -72.19
C PHE A 271 -35.08 -1.29 -70.82
N ILE A 272 -34.75 -0.04 -70.47
CA ILE A 272 -34.12 0.32 -69.19
C ILE A 272 -35.01 -0.10 -67.99
N SER A 273 -36.33 0.08 -68.11
CA SER A 273 -37.27 -0.16 -66.99
C SER A 273 -37.77 -1.60 -66.85
N GLY A 274 -37.69 -2.43 -67.88
CA GLY A 274 -38.28 -3.78 -67.88
C GLY A 274 -37.38 -4.94 -68.29
N TYR A 275 -36.29 -4.67 -69.03
CA TYR A 275 -35.49 -5.73 -69.68
C TYR A 275 -34.00 -5.67 -69.35
N TYR A 276 -33.45 -4.50 -69.00
CA TYR A 276 -32.03 -4.35 -68.69
C TYR A 276 -31.55 -5.30 -67.57
N ASP A 277 -32.24 -5.38 -66.44
CA ASP A 277 -31.86 -6.26 -65.32
C ASP A 277 -31.93 -7.75 -65.67
N LYS A 278 -32.83 -8.12 -66.60
CA LYS A 278 -32.96 -9.51 -67.08
C LYS A 278 -31.82 -9.90 -68.03
N LEU A 279 -31.27 -8.93 -68.77
CA LEU A 279 -30.33 -9.19 -69.87
C LEU A 279 -28.87 -8.89 -69.51
N SER A 280 -28.63 -7.88 -68.66
CA SER A 280 -27.26 -7.47 -68.31
C SER A 280 -26.40 -8.56 -67.67
N PRO A 281 -26.92 -9.51 -66.85
CA PRO A 281 -26.09 -10.57 -66.28
C PRO A 281 -25.62 -11.61 -67.31
N HIS A 282 -26.27 -11.67 -68.48
CA HIS A 282 -26.12 -12.75 -69.46
C HIS A 282 -25.45 -12.29 -70.76
N VAL A 283 -25.46 -10.98 -71.04
CA VAL A 283 -24.82 -10.38 -72.20
C VAL A 283 -23.60 -9.58 -71.76
N LYS A 284 -22.41 -10.04 -72.16
CA LYS A 284 -21.16 -9.37 -71.82
C LYS A 284 -20.92 -8.17 -72.73
N VAL A 285 -20.75 -6.99 -72.13
CA VAL A 285 -20.23 -5.80 -72.81
C VAL A 285 -18.69 -5.85 -72.75
N GLU A 286 -18.00 -5.78 -73.89
CA GLU A 286 -16.53 -5.74 -73.92
C GLU A 286 -16.02 -4.34 -73.52
N GLU A 287 -15.44 -4.21 -72.32
CA GLU A 287 -14.81 -2.97 -71.86
C GLU A 287 -13.45 -2.74 -72.55
N GLN A 288 -13.20 -1.52 -73.06
CA GLN A 288 -11.88 -1.08 -73.52
C GLN A 288 -11.21 -0.15 -72.46
N GLY A 289 -10.36 -0.73 -71.59
CA GLY A 289 -9.29 -0.13 -70.75
C GLY A 289 -9.70 0.91 -69.68
N GLU A 290 -9.17 1.02 -68.46
CA GLU A 290 -8.06 0.48 -67.65
C GLU A 290 -8.64 0.22 -66.23
N GLU A 291 -8.21 -0.70 -65.37
CA GLU A 291 -6.99 -0.70 -64.55
C GLU A 291 -6.93 -2.04 -63.78
N GLN A 292 -5.72 -2.55 -63.56
CA GLN A 292 -5.49 -3.73 -62.72
C GLN A 292 -5.62 -3.36 -61.23
N GLN A 293 -6.43 -4.11 -60.48
CA GLN A 293 -6.14 -4.39 -59.08
C GLN A 293 -6.30 -5.90 -58.80
N PRO A 294 -5.39 -6.50 -58.00
CA PRO A 294 -5.38 -7.92 -57.75
C PRO A 294 -6.38 -8.31 -56.66
N GLU A 295 -7.09 -9.41 -56.91
CA GLU A 295 -7.82 -10.16 -55.89
C GLU A 295 -6.84 -10.70 -54.83
N ALA A 296 -7.17 -10.45 -53.56
CA ALA A 296 -6.78 -11.32 -52.47
C ALA A 296 -8.05 -11.65 -51.69
N GLU A 297 -8.65 -12.80 -52.01
CA GLU A 297 -9.59 -13.48 -51.13
C GLU A 297 -8.83 -13.93 -49.87
N GLN A 298 -9.30 -13.50 -48.70
CA GLN A 298 -9.14 -14.27 -47.49
C GLN A 298 -10.46 -14.25 -46.71
N GLU A 299 -10.95 -15.47 -46.49
CA GLU A 299 -12.13 -15.83 -45.71
C GLU A 299 -12.09 -15.17 -44.32
N LEU A 300 -13.19 -14.51 -43.94
CA LEU A 300 -13.43 -14.10 -42.56
C LEU A 300 -14.36 -15.13 -41.90
N GLU A 301 -13.76 -16.09 -41.20
CA GLU A 301 -14.46 -16.84 -40.17
C GLU A 301 -14.91 -15.90 -39.05
N THR A 302 -16.12 -16.16 -38.58
CA THR A 302 -16.74 -15.63 -37.37
C THR A 302 -15.88 -15.89 -36.14
N THR A 303 -15.58 -14.85 -35.36
CA THR A 303 -15.23 -15.01 -33.93
C THR A 303 -15.90 -13.94 -33.08
N GLU A 304 -16.40 -14.42 -31.96
CA GLU A 304 -17.21 -13.80 -30.93
C GLU A 304 -16.55 -12.61 -30.23
N GLU A 305 -17.41 -11.83 -29.58
CA GLU A 305 -17.12 -10.81 -28.57
C GLU A 305 -16.07 -11.28 -27.55
N LEU A 306 -15.00 -10.50 -27.39
CA LEU A 306 -14.21 -10.48 -26.17
C LEU A 306 -13.94 -9.02 -25.78
N GLU A 307 -14.59 -8.61 -24.69
CA GLU A 307 -14.23 -7.45 -23.89
C GLU A 307 -12.78 -7.60 -23.40
N ILE A 308 -11.94 -6.58 -23.58
CA ILE A 308 -10.69 -6.45 -22.82
C ILE A 308 -10.57 -5.04 -22.24
N ASP A 309 -10.31 -5.12 -20.94
CA ASP A 309 -10.17 -4.14 -19.89
C ASP A 309 -9.09 -3.09 -20.13
N ALA A 310 -9.22 -2.00 -19.39
CA ALA A 310 -8.21 -0.98 -19.23
C ALA A 310 -7.01 -1.48 -18.40
N ASP A 311 -5.92 -0.71 -18.46
CA ASP A 311 -4.71 -0.79 -17.64
C ASP A 311 -3.56 -1.68 -18.14
N GLN A 312 -2.69 -1.07 -18.96
CA GLN A 312 -1.23 -1.22 -18.84
C GLN A 312 -0.49 -0.10 -19.61
N GLU A 313 0.17 0.79 -18.88
CA GLU A 313 1.28 1.60 -19.42
C GLU A 313 2.53 0.71 -19.54
N PRO A 314 3.34 0.89 -20.60
CA PRO A 314 4.77 0.66 -20.48
C PRO A 314 5.59 1.92 -20.80
N GLU A 315 6.66 2.03 -20.03
CA GLU A 315 7.67 3.08 -19.96
C GLU A 315 8.36 3.41 -21.30
N ALA A 316 8.88 4.63 -21.35
CA ALA A 316 9.66 5.18 -22.44
C ALA A 316 11.08 4.58 -22.50
N GLU A 317 11.54 4.19 -23.70
CA GLU A 317 12.93 4.45 -24.13
C GLU A 317 13.13 4.34 -25.66
N ASN A 318 13.75 5.40 -26.21
CA ASN A 318 14.52 5.54 -27.45
C ASN A 318 13.85 5.38 -28.83
N VAL A 319 13.54 6.54 -29.41
CA VAL A 319 13.25 6.82 -30.82
C VAL A 319 14.56 6.85 -31.64
N PRO A 320 14.64 6.18 -32.80
CA PRO A 320 15.40 6.66 -33.93
C PRO A 320 14.46 7.36 -34.93
N GLU A 321 14.79 8.62 -35.23
CA GLU A 321 14.18 9.42 -36.30
C GLU A 321 14.18 8.65 -37.62
N ALA A 322 12.99 8.47 -38.21
CA ALA A 322 12.86 8.12 -39.61
C ALA A 322 11.58 8.76 -40.20
N ASP A 323 11.88 9.75 -41.04
CA ASP A 323 11.16 10.16 -42.23
C ASP A 323 9.79 10.84 -42.09
N ILE A 324 9.80 12.12 -42.44
CA ILE A 324 8.66 12.98 -42.64
C ILE A 324 7.96 12.47 -43.91
N SER A 325 7.06 11.50 -43.76
CA SER A 325 6.10 11.20 -44.82
C SER A 325 4.99 12.26 -44.79
N GLU A 326 4.79 12.84 -45.97
CA GLU A 326 3.77 13.85 -46.27
C GLU A 326 2.40 13.48 -45.70
N PRO A 327 1.57 14.46 -45.30
CA PRO A 327 0.27 14.17 -44.70
C PRO A 327 -0.59 13.45 -45.74
N VAL A 328 -0.88 12.18 -45.49
CA VAL A 328 -1.97 11.47 -46.15
C VAL A 328 -3.22 12.29 -45.87
N LYS A 329 -3.69 13.05 -46.87
CA LYS A 329 -5.01 13.65 -46.85
C LYS A 329 -5.99 12.48 -46.87
N THR A 330 -6.38 12.02 -45.69
CA THR A 330 -7.63 11.28 -45.53
C THR A 330 -8.73 12.19 -46.07
N GLU A 331 -9.26 11.86 -47.24
CA GLU A 331 -10.45 12.54 -47.75
C GLU A 331 -11.56 12.34 -46.73
N SER A 332 -11.94 13.43 -46.06
CA SER A 332 -13.04 13.39 -45.11
C SER A 332 -14.30 12.94 -45.84
N LYS A 333 -14.98 11.95 -45.27
CA LYS A 333 -16.29 11.46 -45.72
C LYS A 333 -17.34 12.59 -45.80
N TYR A 334 -17.12 13.69 -45.09
CA TYR A 334 -18.08 14.75 -44.90
C TYR A 334 -17.61 16.06 -45.55
N ASP A 335 -18.55 16.95 -45.88
CA ASP A 335 -18.20 18.29 -46.35
C ASP A 335 -17.48 19.09 -45.26
N ALA A 336 -16.77 20.14 -45.66
CA ALA A 336 -15.95 20.94 -44.74
C ALA A 336 -16.75 21.55 -43.58
N GLY A 337 -18.04 21.84 -43.77
CA GLY A 337 -18.91 22.36 -42.71
C GLY A 337 -19.25 21.30 -41.67
N THR A 338 -19.66 20.12 -42.12
CA THR A 338 -19.96 18.97 -41.24
C THR A 338 -18.70 18.47 -40.53
N GLN A 339 -17.57 18.37 -41.22
CA GLN A 339 -16.31 17.94 -40.60
C GLN A 339 -15.88 18.91 -39.49
N LYS A 340 -16.05 20.21 -39.69
CA LYS A 340 -15.75 21.21 -38.67
C LYS A 340 -16.57 21.00 -37.39
N LEU A 341 -17.86 20.69 -37.50
CA LEU A 341 -18.72 20.43 -36.34
C LEU A 341 -18.33 19.13 -35.61
N ILE A 342 -17.92 18.10 -36.36
CA ILE A 342 -17.38 16.86 -35.79
C ILE A 342 -16.08 17.14 -35.02
N ASP A 343 -15.19 17.94 -35.58
CA ASP A 343 -13.93 18.31 -34.93
C ASP A 343 -14.16 19.15 -33.67
N GLU A 344 -15.07 20.11 -33.71
CA GLU A 344 -15.50 20.91 -32.55
C GLU A 344 -16.10 20.02 -31.44
N SER A 345 -16.91 19.02 -31.80
CA SER A 345 -17.45 18.02 -30.85
C SER A 345 -16.36 17.15 -30.23
N ASN A 346 -15.42 16.66 -31.03
CA ASN A 346 -14.29 15.86 -30.55
C ASN A 346 -13.38 16.67 -29.61
N GLU A 347 -13.13 17.95 -29.93
CA GLU A 347 -12.37 18.85 -29.08
C GLU A 347 -13.09 19.11 -27.74
N ALA A 348 -14.39 19.41 -27.78
CA ALA A 348 -15.19 19.62 -26.57
C ALA A 348 -15.20 18.37 -25.67
N ARG A 349 -15.31 17.18 -26.25
CA ARG A 349 -15.21 15.91 -25.54
C ARG A 349 -13.84 15.73 -24.87
N ARG A 350 -12.74 15.97 -25.59
CA ARG A 350 -11.38 15.87 -25.03
C ARG A 350 -11.16 16.84 -23.86
N LEU A 351 -11.64 18.08 -23.99
CA LEU A 351 -11.55 19.09 -22.93
C LEU A 351 -12.31 18.65 -21.67
N PHE A 352 -13.54 18.14 -21.84
CA PHE A 352 -14.32 17.59 -20.72
C PHE A 352 -13.63 16.39 -20.06
N GLU A 353 -13.19 15.40 -20.83
CA GLU A 353 -12.51 14.20 -20.30
C GLU A 353 -11.24 14.55 -19.53
N ASN A 354 -10.47 15.54 -20.00
CA ASN A 354 -9.30 16.04 -19.28
C ASN A 354 -9.68 16.70 -17.95
N SER A 355 -10.68 17.61 -17.95
CA SER A 355 -11.15 18.26 -16.72
C SER A 355 -11.75 17.27 -15.72
N GLU A 356 -12.42 16.22 -16.20
CA GLU A 356 -12.96 15.16 -15.36
C GLU A 356 -11.85 14.31 -14.73
N ARG A 357 -10.81 13.98 -15.49
CA ARG A 357 -9.61 13.30 -14.97
C ARG A 357 -8.93 14.15 -13.89
N ASP A 358 -8.81 15.46 -14.11
CA ASP A 358 -8.22 16.38 -13.14
C ASP A 358 -9.04 16.48 -11.86
N SER A 359 -10.38 16.56 -11.95
CA SER A 359 -11.27 16.53 -10.77
C SER A 359 -11.07 15.24 -9.97
N ARG A 360 -11.08 14.08 -10.64
CA ARG A 360 -10.84 12.77 -10.01
C ARG A 360 -9.46 12.66 -9.36
N ASN A 361 -8.42 13.25 -9.96
CA ASN A 361 -7.08 13.27 -9.38
C ASN A 361 -7.02 14.11 -8.10
N ILE A 362 -7.64 15.28 -8.11
CA ILE A 362 -7.72 16.15 -6.92
C ILE A 362 -8.50 15.47 -5.79
N GLU A 363 -9.61 14.80 -6.11
CA GLU A 363 -10.40 14.05 -5.13
C GLU A 363 -9.59 12.95 -4.44
N ARG A 364 -8.82 12.17 -5.23
CA ARG A 364 -7.93 11.14 -4.68
C ARG A 364 -6.86 11.73 -3.77
N GLU A 365 -6.24 12.85 -4.17
CA GLU A 365 -5.23 13.51 -3.35
C GLU A 365 -5.79 14.03 -2.02
N ILE A 366 -7.01 14.58 -2.02
CA ILE A 366 -7.71 14.98 -0.79
C ILE A 366 -7.96 13.77 0.11
N GLU A 367 -8.45 12.66 -0.46
CA GLU A 367 -8.73 11.43 0.28
C GLU A 367 -7.45 10.88 0.94
N ASP A 368 -6.34 10.85 0.20
CA ASP A 368 -5.05 10.35 0.71
C ASP A 368 -4.49 11.24 1.83
N ILE A 369 -4.64 12.56 1.74
CA ILE A 369 -4.24 13.46 2.83
C ILE A 369 -5.16 13.31 4.04
N ASN A 370 -6.47 13.16 3.83
CA ASN A 370 -7.41 12.93 4.93
C ASN A 370 -7.12 11.63 5.67
N LYS A 371 -6.78 10.55 4.97
CA LYS A 371 -6.31 9.30 5.60
C LYS A 371 -5.09 9.54 6.50
N LYS A 372 -4.15 10.40 6.09
CA LYS A 372 -2.99 10.77 6.93
C LYS A 372 -3.39 11.61 8.15
N LEU A 373 -4.37 12.49 8.02
CA LEU A 373 -4.91 13.30 9.13
C LEU A 373 -5.70 12.47 10.16
N GLU A 374 -6.27 11.35 9.74
CA GLU A 374 -7.00 10.41 10.61
C GLU A 374 -6.09 9.48 11.42
N LEU A 375 -4.80 9.39 11.08
CA LEU A 375 -3.85 8.56 11.81
C LEU A 375 -3.72 9.01 13.27
N ASP A 376 -3.70 8.05 14.18
CA ASP A 376 -3.32 8.28 15.57
C ASP A 376 -1.79 8.45 15.65
N LEU A 377 -1.33 9.70 15.68
CA LEU A 377 0.10 10.07 15.70
C LEU A 377 0.62 10.35 17.11
N GLY A 378 -0.08 9.83 18.13
CA GLY A 378 0.18 10.08 19.54
C GLY A 378 -0.59 11.29 20.08
N PRO A 379 -0.63 11.46 21.42
CA PRO A 379 -1.46 12.48 22.07
C PRO A 379 -1.13 13.93 21.66
N LYS A 380 0.11 14.17 21.23
CA LYS A 380 0.60 15.48 20.80
C LYS A 380 1.18 15.45 19.37
N GLY A 381 0.91 14.38 18.61
CA GLY A 381 1.45 14.23 17.26
C GLY A 381 2.96 13.94 17.22
N GLU A 382 3.56 13.45 18.30
CA GLU A 382 5.01 13.17 18.39
C GLU A 382 5.52 12.16 17.34
N PHE A 383 4.64 11.34 16.76
CA PHE A 383 5.00 10.37 15.73
C PHE A 383 4.81 10.90 14.29
N ALA A 384 4.23 12.09 14.11
CA ALA A 384 3.88 12.61 12.79
C ALA A 384 5.08 12.71 11.83
N SER A 385 6.26 13.05 12.37
CA SER A 385 7.49 13.14 11.58
C SER A 385 7.97 11.80 10.97
N MET A 386 7.35 10.68 11.34
CA MET A 386 7.66 9.34 10.85
C MET A 386 6.80 8.92 9.65
N ILE A 387 5.73 9.66 9.34
CA ILE A 387 4.94 9.42 8.13
C ILE A 387 5.86 9.54 6.91
N ASP A 388 5.70 8.62 5.96
CA ASP A 388 6.50 8.50 4.73
C ASP A 388 8.02 8.28 4.96
N LYS A 389 8.45 7.99 6.20
CA LYS A 389 9.82 7.59 6.52
C LYS A 389 9.90 6.10 6.78
N CYS A 390 11.05 5.52 6.44
CA CYS A 390 11.32 4.11 6.72
C CYS A 390 12.68 3.94 7.38
N PHE A 391 12.76 2.96 8.26
CA PHE A 391 13.93 2.62 9.05
C PHE A 391 14.35 1.19 8.71
N GLU A 392 15.64 0.99 8.49
CA GLU A 392 16.17 -0.28 8.04
C GLU A 392 17.07 -0.92 9.09
N PHE A 393 17.02 -2.25 9.16
CA PHE A 393 17.91 -3.07 9.97
C PHE A 393 18.46 -4.20 9.11
N GLU A 394 19.77 -4.35 9.11
CA GLU A 394 20.45 -5.35 8.32
C GLU A 394 21.02 -6.47 9.19
N ASP A 395 20.67 -7.70 8.88
CA ASP A 395 21.34 -8.87 9.44
C ASP A 395 22.24 -9.57 8.39
N ARG A 396 22.54 -10.85 8.59
CA ARG A 396 23.41 -11.62 7.69
C ARG A 396 22.76 -11.94 6.33
N GLU A 397 21.44 -12.13 6.28
CA GLU A 397 20.73 -12.67 5.11
C GLU A 397 19.70 -11.68 4.54
N TYR A 398 19.11 -10.84 5.40
CA TYR A 398 17.99 -9.97 5.08
C TYR A 398 18.24 -8.50 5.47
N ILE A 399 17.52 -7.62 4.77
CA ILE A 399 17.32 -6.22 5.14
C ILE A 399 15.85 -6.08 5.52
N TYR A 400 15.60 -5.73 6.78
CA TYR A 400 14.26 -5.45 7.28
C TYR A 400 14.00 -3.96 7.21
N LYS A 401 12.79 -3.59 6.82
CA LYS A 401 12.36 -2.20 6.68
C LYS A 401 11.04 -1.99 7.40
N LEU A 402 11.01 -1.01 8.29
CA LEU A 402 9.83 -0.53 8.99
C LEU A 402 9.45 0.84 8.44
N CYS A 403 8.28 0.97 7.84
CA CYS A 403 7.67 2.25 7.49
C CYS A 403 6.47 2.47 8.43
N PRO A 404 6.62 3.24 9.53
CA PRO A 404 5.53 3.47 10.48
C PRO A 404 4.28 3.99 9.77
N PHE A 405 3.11 3.50 10.19
CA PHE A 405 1.80 3.83 9.59
C PHE A 405 1.55 3.34 8.15
N ASP A 406 2.49 2.61 7.55
CA ASP A 406 2.35 2.04 6.21
C ASP A 406 2.53 0.51 6.23
N ARG A 407 3.79 0.04 6.22
CA ARG A 407 4.09 -1.40 6.14
C ARG A 407 5.46 -1.77 6.66
N THR A 408 5.66 -3.08 6.83
CA THR A 408 6.92 -3.73 7.19
C THR A 408 7.31 -4.72 6.12
N VAL A 409 8.61 -4.77 5.81
CA VAL A 409 9.14 -5.49 4.66
C VAL A 409 10.41 -6.24 5.05
N GLN A 410 10.58 -7.44 4.52
CA GLN A 410 11.83 -8.20 4.52
C GLN A 410 12.35 -8.30 3.08
N LYS A 411 13.59 -7.90 2.85
CA LYS A 411 14.26 -7.98 1.55
C LYS A 411 15.46 -8.91 1.62
N SER A 412 15.51 -9.91 0.74
CA SER A 412 16.67 -10.81 0.66
C SER A 412 17.88 -10.08 0.07
N LYS A 413 19.05 -10.23 0.70
CA LYS A 413 20.31 -9.67 0.17
C LYS A 413 20.77 -10.37 -1.11
N SER A 414 20.41 -11.64 -1.30
CA SER A 414 20.90 -12.46 -2.41
C SER A 414 20.06 -12.34 -3.68
N ASN A 415 18.72 -12.37 -3.54
CA ASN A 415 17.82 -12.51 -4.69
C ASN A 415 17.01 -11.24 -4.99
N HIS A 416 17.27 -10.13 -4.30
CA HIS A 416 16.53 -8.87 -4.36
C HIS A 416 15.00 -8.96 -4.15
N GLY A 417 14.46 -10.15 -3.84
CA GLY A 417 13.05 -10.37 -3.56
C GLY A 417 12.60 -9.63 -2.31
N GLU A 418 11.48 -8.92 -2.44
CA GLU A 418 10.81 -8.18 -1.36
C GLU A 418 9.60 -8.98 -0.87
N THR A 419 9.51 -9.21 0.44
CA THR A 419 8.38 -9.87 1.09
C THR A 419 7.73 -8.90 2.06
N SER A 420 6.44 -8.61 1.88
CA SER A 420 5.66 -7.88 2.89
C SER A 420 5.46 -8.77 4.12
N ILE A 421 5.88 -8.27 5.28
CA ILE A 421 5.79 -8.99 6.57
C ILE A 421 4.74 -8.36 7.51
N GLY A 422 3.96 -7.40 7.00
CA GLY A 422 2.81 -6.82 7.68
C GLY A 422 2.50 -5.41 7.20
N ASN A 423 1.22 -5.03 7.19
CA ASN A 423 0.73 -3.68 6.93
C ASN A 423 0.23 -3.05 8.24
N TRP A 424 0.35 -1.73 8.36
CA TRP A 424 -0.05 -1.01 9.57
C TRP A 424 -1.50 -1.33 9.92
N LYS A 425 -1.74 -1.69 11.18
CA LYS A 425 -3.06 -2.00 11.71
C LYS A 425 -3.45 -1.07 12.83
N SER A 426 -2.64 -1.05 13.90
CA SER A 426 -2.96 -0.25 15.09
C SER A 426 -1.76 -0.12 16.01
N TRP A 427 -1.89 0.77 16.99
CA TRP A 427 -1.11 0.72 18.22
C TRP A 427 -1.44 -0.53 19.07
N GLY A 428 -0.68 -0.74 20.14
CA GLY A 428 -0.95 -1.73 21.17
C GLY A 428 -2.18 -1.40 22.03
N ASP A 429 -2.41 -2.21 23.05
CA ASP A 429 -3.54 -2.06 23.97
C ASP A 429 -3.07 -1.58 25.37
N GLY A 430 -4.00 -0.99 26.14
CA GLY A 430 -3.77 -0.65 27.55
C GLY A 430 -3.00 0.65 27.79
N GLU A 431 -2.44 0.79 29.00
CA GLU A 431 -1.73 2.02 29.44
C GLU A 431 -0.46 2.31 28.63
N ASN A 432 0.17 1.26 28.09
CA ASN A 432 1.40 1.34 27.30
C ASN A 432 1.15 1.30 25.79
N LYS A 433 -0.01 1.80 25.34
CA LYS A 433 -0.47 1.79 23.94
C LYS A 433 0.62 2.15 22.92
N TYR A 434 1.35 3.23 23.15
CA TYR A 434 2.36 3.76 22.21
C TYR A 434 3.73 3.08 22.29
N LEU A 435 3.90 2.08 23.17
CA LEU A 435 5.12 1.26 23.24
C LEU A 435 5.05 0.04 22.30
N GLN A 436 3.97 -0.10 21.53
CA GLN A 436 3.78 -1.22 20.63
C GLN A 436 3.08 -0.78 19.34
N MET A 437 3.64 -1.11 18.17
CA MET A 437 2.97 -0.98 16.87
C MET A 437 2.67 -2.37 16.30
N ARG A 438 1.45 -2.58 15.81
CA ARG A 438 1.00 -3.86 15.26
C ARG A 438 0.83 -3.75 13.74
N PHE A 439 1.46 -4.67 13.04
CA PHE A 439 1.36 -4.82 11.59
C PHE A 439 0.85 -6.23 11.26
N ASP A 440 -0.21 -6.33 10.47
CA ASP A 440 -0.87 -7.60 10.13
C ASP A 440 -1.10 -7.70 8.61
N ASN A 441 -1.70 -8.80 8.15
CA ASN A 441 -2.09 -8.98 6.74
C ASN A 441 -0.91 -8.85 5.76
N GLY A 442 0.30 -9.28 6.15
CA GLY A 442 1.44 -9.41 5.25
C GLY A 442 1.28 -10.55 4.25
N LEU A 443 2.31 -10.78 3.42
CA LEU A 443 2.29 -11.84 2.40
C LEU A 443 2.01 -13.21 3.04
N GLY A 444 1.16 -14.00 2.40
CA GLY A 444 0.81 -15.34 2.87
C GLY A 444 2.01 -16.25 3.08
N CYS A 445 2.05 -16.91 4.24
CA CYS A 445 3.08 -17.88 4.60
C CYS A 445 2.66 -19.29 4.17
N TRP A 446 3.55 -20.05 3.53
CA TRP A 446 3.25 -21.44 3.19
C TRP A 446 3.00 -22.26 4.46
N ASN A 447 1.81 -22.84 4.63
CA ASN A 447 1.40 -23.55 5.85
C ASN A 447 1.53 -22.71 7.14
N GLY A 448 1.29 -21.40 7.06
CA GLY A 448 1.29 -20.50 8.21
C GLY A 448 0.21 -19.42 8.10
N PRO A 449 0.03 -18.61 9.15
CA PRO A 449 -0.84 -17.43 9.07
C PRO A 449 -0.31 -16.42 8.06
N GLN A 450 -1.10 -15.38 7.77
CA GLN A 450 -0.56 -14.20 7.11
C GLN A 450 0.56 -13.61 7.97
N ARG A 451 1.65 -13.16 7.33
CA ARG A 451 2.78 -12.61 8.07
C ARG A 451 2.35 -11.38 8.87
N SER A 452 2.84 -11.28 10.10
CA SER A 452 2.60 -10.16 10.99
C SER A 452 3.89 -9.73 11.67
N THR A 453 3.95 -8.46 12.06
CA THR A 453 5.09 -7.87 12.75
C THR A 453 4.62 -7.07 13.96
N ASN A 454 5.19 -7.39 15.12
CA ASN A 454 5.06 -6.64 16.35
C ASN A 454 6.29 -5.74 16.55
N VAL A 455 6.12 -4.43 16.62
CA VAL A 455 7.22 -3.50 16.87
C VAL A 455 7.14 -3.01 18.31
N ILE A 456 8.15 -3.32 19.12
CA ILE A 456 8.34 -2.80 20.47
C ILE A 456 9.07 -1.48 20.37
N VAL A 457 8.46 -0.42 20.89
CA VAL A 457 8.98 0.95 20.82
C VAL A 457 9.63 1.32 22.15
N THR A 458 10.90 1.73 22.12
CA THR A 458 11.67 2.10 23.31
C THR A 458 12.21 3.53 23.19
N CYS A 459 12.48 4.16 24.34
CA CYS A 459 13.05 5.51 24.36
C CYS A 459 14.48 5.49 23.82
N GLY A 460 14.76 6.38 22.87
CA GLY A 460 16.08 6.60 22.31
C GLY A 460 16.27 8.06 21.88
N ILE A 461 17.51 8.44 21.55
CA ILE A 461 17.83 9.81 21.09
C ILE A 461 17.56 9.98 19.59
N GLU A 462 17.50 8.86 18.86
CA GLU A 462 17.28 8.81 17.41
C GLU A 462 16.24 7.74 17.10
N SER A 463 15.52 7.92 15.99
CA SER A 463 14.57 6.94 15.46
C SER A 463 15.32 5.89 14.64
N LYS A 464 15.40 4.64 15.11
CA LYS A 464 16.10 3.55 14.42
C LYS A 464 15.61 2.17 14.84
N LEU A 465 15.70 1.21 13.93
CA LEU A 465 15.55 -0.20 14.26
C LEU A 465 16.84 -0.71 14.92
N THR A 466 16.72 -1.42 16.04
CA THR A 466 17.85 -1.93 16.82
C THR A 466 18.00 -3.45 16.75
N SER A 467 16.90 -4.17 16.59
CA SER A 467 16.92 -5.61 16.39
C SER A 467 15.65 -6.10 15.71
N VAL A 468 15.75 -7.24 15.01
CA VAL A 468 14.62 -7.98 14.47
C VAL A 468 14.79 -9.46 14.84
N ALA A 469 13.70 -10.11 15.26
CA ALA A 469 13.62 -11.52 15.57
C ALA A 469 12.37 -12.15 14.94
N GLU A 470 12.43 -13.43 14.59
CA GLU A 470 11.27 -14.23 14.17
C GLU A 470 11.00 -15.28 15.27
N PRO A 471 10.31 -14.92 16.37
CA PRO A 471 10.08 -15.84 17.49
C PRO A 471 9.20 -17.04 17.09
N ASN A 472 8.21 -16.83 16.21
CA ASN A 472 7.38 -17.87 15.63
C ASN A 472 7.39 -17.73 14.11
N ARG A 473 7.10 -18.84 13.42
CA ARG A 473 7.04 -18.85 11.96
C ARG A 473 6.08 -17.79 11.44
N CYS A 474 6.58 -16.88 10.60
CA CYS A 474 5.81 -15.80 9.99
C CYS A 474 5.24 -14.77 10.98
N GLU A 475 5.74 -14.73 12.22
CA GLU A 475 5.52 -13.67 13.20
C GLU A 475 6.86 -13.03 13.54
N TYR A 476 6.99 -11.74 13.28
CA TYR A 476 8.22 -10.99 13.49
C TYR A 476 8.09 -10.07 14.70
N GLU A 477 9.19 -9.88 15.42
CA GLU A 477 9.33 -8.88 16.47
C GLU A 477 10.46 -7.92 16.12
N MET A 478 10.17 -6.62 16.07
CA MET A 478 11.16 -5.57 15.86
C MET A 478 11.30 -4.73 17.11
N LYS A 479 12.52 -4.31 17.45
CA LYS A 479 12.77 -3.29 18.47
C LYS A 479 13.12 -1.98 17.79
N PHE A 480 12.35 -0.94 18.08
CA PHE A 480 12.48 0.37 17.48
C PHE A 480 12.73 1.42 18.56
N GLU A 481 13.90 2.04 18.54
CA GLU A 481 14.21 3.17 19.42
C GLU A 481 13.70 4.46 18.79
N THR A 482 13.10 5.34 19.60
CA THR A 482 12.72 6.68 19.15
C THR A 482 12.56 7.67 20.31
N PRO A 483 12.84 8.97 20.09
CA PRO A 483 12.53 10.03 21.06
C PRO A 483 11.04 10.14 21.38
N ALA A 484 10.15 9.73 20.46
CA ALA A 484 8.71 9.96 20.58
C ALA A 484 8.09 9.36 21.85
N VAL A 485 8.66 8.26 22.39
CA VAL A 485 8.18 7.61 23.62
C VAL A 485 8.98 7.97 24.88
N CYS A 486 9.96 8.86 24.78
CA CYS A 486 10.72 9.30 25.95
C CYS A 486 9.86 10.20 26.84
N GLU A 487 9.61 9.76 28.07
CA GLU A 487 8.89 10.53 29.09
C GLU A 487 9.83 11.03 30.18
N PRO A 488 9.45 12.03 30.99
CA PRO A 488 10.27 12.46 32.11
C PRO A 488 10.30 11.45 33.28
N ASN A 489 9.26 10.62 33.48
CA ASN A 489 9.05 9.87 34.73
C ASN A 489 8.76 8.34 34.60
N SER A 490 8.82 7.73 33.42
CA SER A 490 8.66 6.26 33.26
C SER A 490 9.84 5.49 33.87
N SER A 491 9.77 5.04 35.12
CA SER A 491 10.78 4.14 35.72
C SER A 491 11.16 3.02 34.73
N PRO A 492 12.43 2.59 34.68
CA PRO A 492 12.79 1.44 33.87
C PRO A 492 11.89 0.27 34.29
N VAL A 493 11.22 -0.35 33.31
CA VAL A 493 10.47 -1.58 33.52
C VAL A 493 11.51 -2.61 33.95
N HIS A 494 11.64 -2.83 35.25
CA HIS A 494 12.42 -3.94 35.76
C HIS A 494 11.75 -5.21 35.25
N GLU A 495 12.42 -5.93 34.35
CA GLU A 495 12.19 -7.36 34.16
C GLU A 495 12.50 -8.03 35.50
N GLU A 496 11.46 -8.24 36.31
CA GLU A 496 11.54 -9.14 37.46
C GLU A 496 11.79 -10.55 36.92
N LEU A 497 13.01 -11.05 37.11
CA LEU A 497 13.41 -12.44 36.91
C LEU A 497 13.28 -13.23 38.20
#